data_AF-S2JPG6-F1
#
_entry.id   AF-S2JPG6-F1
#
_cell.length_a   1.000
_cell.length_b   1.000
_cell.length_c   1.000
_cell.angle_alpha   90.00
_cell.angle_beta   90.00
_cell.angle_gamma   90.00
#
_symmetry.space_group_name_H-M   'P 1'
#
loop_
_entity.id
_entity.type
_entity.pdbx_description
1 polymer ?
#
loop_
_entity_poly.entity_id
_entity_poly.type
_entity_poly.pdbx_seq_one_letter_code
_entity_poly.pdbx_strand_id
1 'polypeptide(L)' 'MALKAPVTDKTYKEARADVESNGGKVTYEFRAAFKAVLVSLPSEHVSTLSSKPYVEFMEEDKSVHIA' A
#
# COMPACT_ATOMS: atom_id res chain seq x y z
N MET A 1 0.79 1.04 3.09
CA MET A 1 1.86 0.94 2.06
C MET A 1 2.14 2.31 1.47
N ALA A 2 3.33 2.86 1.72
CA ALA A 2 3.75 4.15 1.19
C ALA A 2 4.24 4.03 -0.25
N LEU A 3 3.92 5.03 -1.08
CA LEU A 3 4.26 5.04 -2.50
C LEU A 3 5.49 5.91 -2.77
N LYS A 4 6.41 5.37 -3.58
CA LYS A 4 7.64 6.05 -3.98
C LYS A 4 7.35 7.18 -4.97
N ALA A 5 7.92 8.36 -4.71
CA ALA A 5 7.76 9.50 -5.59
C ALA A 5 8.54 9.34 -6.91
N PRO A 6 8.04 9.91 -8.02
CA PRO A 6 6.78 10.66 -8.16
C PRO A 6 5.55 9.74 -8.22
N VAL A 7 4.47 10.12 -7.53
CA VAL A 7 3.22 9.34 -7.51
C VAL A 7 2.21 9.93 -8.47
N THR A 8 1.69 9.09 -9.37
CA THR A 8 0.68 9.45 -10.39
C THR A 8 -0.57 8.59 -10.25
N ASP A 9 -1.65 8.94 -10.96
CA ASP A 9 -2.85 8.08 -11.02
C ASP A 9 -2.54 6.68 -11.58
N LYS A 10 -1.53 6.55 -12.44
CA LYS A 10 -1.05 5.24 -12.91
C LYS A 10 -0.49 4.42 -11.75
N THR A 11 0.28 5.03 -10.86
CA THR A 11 0.83 4.38 -9.66
C THR A 11 -0.27 3.80 -8.77
N TYR A 12 -1.35 4.57 -8.54
CA TYR A 12 -2.51 4.08 -7.76
C TYR A 12 -3.24 2.93 -8.45
N LYS A 13 -3.43 3.00 -9.77
CA LYS A 13 -4.07 1.92 -10.54
C LYS A 13 -3.24 0.63 -10.51
N GLU A 14 -1.92 0.76 -10.68
CA GLU A 14 -0.99 -0.36 -10.61
C GLU A 14 -0.98 -0.99 -9.21
N ALA A 15 -0.85 -0.19 -8.16
CA ALA A 15 -0.90 -0.67 -6.78
C ALA A 15 -2.23 -1.38 -6.44
N ARG A 16 -3.38 -0.86 -6.90
CA ARG A 16 -4.68 -1.52 -6.71
C ARG A 16 -4.74 -2.86 -7.43
N ALA A 17 -4.34 -2.91 -8.70
CA ALA A 17 -4.38 -4.14 -9.49
C ALA A 17 -3.47 -5.22 -8.88
N ASP A 18 -2.27 -4.85 -8.45
CA ASP A 18 -1.35 -5.77 -7.78
C ASP A 18 -1.93 -6.28 -6.45
N VAL A 19 -2.53 -5.41 -5.62
CA VAL A 19 -3.20 -5.81 -4.37
C VAL A 19 -4.34 -6.80 -4.63
N GLU A 20 -5.21 -6.50 -5.62
CA GLU A 20 -6.35 -7.36 -5.97
C GLU A 20 -5.91 -8.71 -6.56
N SER A 21 -4.86 -8.73 -7.39
CA SER A 21 -4.30 -9.97 -7.95
C SER A 21 -3.66 -10.88 -6.89
N ASN A 22 -3.27 -10.33 -5.74
CA ASN A 22 -2.75 -11.08 -4.59
C ASN A 22 -3.85 -11.36 -3.54
N GLY A 23 -5.13 -11.31 -3.93
CA GLY A 23 -6.26 -11.63 -3.06
C GLY A 23 -6.54 -10.58 -1.97
N GLY A 24 -5.95 -9.40 -2.08
CA GLY A 24 -6.15 -8.29 -1.17
C GLY A 24 -7.22 -7.30 -1.64
N LYS A 25 -7.36 -6.22 -0.87
CA LYS A 25 -8.24 -5.09 -1.17
C LYS A 25 -7.60 -3.77 -0.73
N VAL A 26 -7.66 -2.76 -1.59
CA VAL A 26 -7.39 -1.37 -1.19
C VAL A 26 -8.60 -0.81 -0.45
N THR A 27 -8.44 -0.42 0.81
CA THR A 27 -9.52 0.13 1.64
C THR A 27 -9.52 1.65 1.66
N TYR A 28 -8.37 2.29 1.44
CA TYR A 28 -8.26 3.75 1.38
C TYR A 28 -7.04 4.19 0.58
N GLU A 29 -7.12 5.36 -0.06
CA GLU A 29 -6.00 6.01 -0.76
C GLU A 29 -5.69 7.35 -0.10
N PHE A 30 -4.48 7.49 0.43
CA PHE A 30 -3.96 8.78 0.86
C PHE A 30 -3.40 9.53 -0.36
N ARG A 31 -4.03 10.65 -0.70
CA ARG A 31 -3.70 11.47 -1.88
C ARG A 31 -3.18 12.87 -1.54
N ALA A 32 -3.02 13.22 -0.26
CA ALA A 32 -2.54 14.54 0.17
C ALA A 32 -0.99 14.59 0.16
N ALA A 33 -0.38 15.20 1.18
CA ALA A 33 1.08 15.27 1.32
C ALA A 33 1.73 13.88 1.45
N PHE A 34 1.07 12.96 2.17
CA PHE A 34 1.48 11.57 2.24
C PHE A 34 0.75 10.75 1.16
N LYS A 35 1.52 10.09 0.29
CA LYS A 35 1.02 9.24 -0.78
C LYS A 35 1.12 7.78 -0.38
N ALA A 36 -0.02 7.16 -0.13
CA ALA A 36 -0.07 5.79 0.37
C ALA A 36 -1.39 5.11 0.01
N VAL A 37 -1.40 3.79 0.11
CA VAL A 37 -2.64 2.99 0.11
C VAL A 37 -2.73 2.19 1.41
N LEU A 38 -3.92 2.18 2.00
CA LEU A 38 -4.30 1.25 3.06
C LEU A 38 -4.85 0.00 2.41
N VAL A 39 -4.34 -1.16 2.80
CA VAL A 39 -4.64 -2.44 2.16
C VAL A 39 -4.95 -3.50 3.20
N SER A 40 -5.92 -4.36 2.90
CA SER A 40 -6.07 -5.66 3.53
C SER A 40 -5.46 -6.70 2.59
N LEU A 41 -4.55 -7.53 3.10
CA LEU A 41 -3.79 -8.50 2.30
C LEU A 41 -3.50 -9.75 3.16
N PRO A 42 -3.48 -10.95 2.56
CA PRO A 42 -2.92 -12.13 3.23
C PRO A 42 -1.43 -11.90 3.58
N SER A 43 -1.03 -12.36 4.77
CA SER A 43 0.31 -12.11 5.34
C SER A 43 1.46 -12.60 4.45
N GLU A 44 1.25 -13.71 3.75
CA GLU A 44 2.21 -14.36 2.85
C GLU A 44 2.56 -13.51 1.61
N HIS A 45 1.73 -12.51 1.27
CA HIS A 45 1.93 -11.66 0.09
C HIS A 45 2.55 -10.29 0.42
N VAL A 46 2.83 -10.02 1.69
CA VAL A 46 3.44 -8.74 2.12
C VAL A 46 4.82 -8.56 1.49
N SER A 47 5.66 -9.60 1.46
CA SER A 47 7.00 -9.56 0.88
C SER A 47 6.96 -9.27 -0.64
N THR A 48 6.00 -9.87 -1.34
CA THR A 48 5.76 -9.67 -2.78
C THR A 48 5.42 -8.22 -3.11
N LEU A 49 4.49 -7.60 -2.37
CA LEU A 49 4.14 -6.19 -2.60
C LEU A 49 5.22 -5.22 -2.14
N SER A 50 5.86 -5.48 -0.99
CA SER A 50 6.90 -4.59 -0.44
C SER A 50 8.11 -4.41 -1.37
N SER A 51 8.35 -5.37 -2.28
CA SER A 51 9.47 -5.35 -3.23
C SER A 51 9.16 -4.63 -4.54
N LYS A 52 7.92 -4.15 -4.74
CA LYS A 52 7.51 -3.52 -5.99
C LYS A 52 8.20 -2.15 -6.18
N PRO A 53 8.61 -1.76 -7.40
CA PRO A 53 9.37 -0.52 -7.61
C PRO A 53 8.65 0.77 -7.18
N TYR A 54 7.31 0.75 -7.16
CA TYR A 54 6.48 1.87 -6.74
C TYR A 54 6.27 1.96 -5.22
N VAL A 55 6.79 1.01 -4.45
CA VAL A 55 6.67 0.99 -2.98
C VAL A 55 7.91 1.61 -2.36
N GLU A 56 7.70 2.58 -1.47
CA GLU A 56 8.79 3.16 -0.67
C GLU A 56 9.03 2.31 0.58
N PHE A 57 7.95 2.01 1.31
CA PHE A 57 7.94 1.06 2.41
C PHE A 57 6.53 0.53 2.66
N MET A 58 6.45 -0.61 3.36
CA MET A 58 5.20 -1.20 3.81
C MET A 58 5.32 -1.54 5.29
N GLU A 59 4.30 -1.16 6.05
CA GLU A 59 4.18 -1.44 7.48
C GLU A 59 2.81 -2.04 7.76
N GLU A 60 2.73 -2.81 8.85
CA GLU A 60 1.46 -3.30 9.40
C GLU A 60 0.71 -2.15 10.06
N ASP A 61 -0.59 -2.04 9.79
CA ASP A 61 -1.47 -1.10 10.46
C ASP A 61 -1.69 -1.56 11.91
N LYS A 62 -1.20 -0.77 12.88
CA LYS A 62 -1.25 -1.08 14.31
C LYS A 62 -1.97 0.02 15.07
N SER A 63 -2.79 -0.37 16.04
CA SER A 63 -3.40 0.58 16.97
C SER A 63 -2.36 1.04 18.01
N VAL A 64 -2.23 2.35 18.15
CA VAL A 64 -1.44 2.97 19.24
C VAL A 64 -2.35 3.28 20.43
N HIS A 65 -1.88 2.98 21.64
CA HIS A 65 -2.54 3.36 22.89
C HIS A 65 -1.68 4.39 23.62
N ILE A 66 -2.27 5.52 23.99
CA ILE A 66 -1.62 6.55 24.83
C ILE A 66 -2.17 6.35 26.25
N ALA A 67 -1.26 6.15 27.21
CA ALA A 67 -1.56 6.00 28.63
C ALA A 67 -1.88 7.34 29.30
#